data_AF-A0A212KPZ7-F1
#
_entry.id   AF-A0A212KPZ7-F1
#
_cell.length_a   1.000
_cell.length_b   1.000
_cell.length_c   1.000
_cell.angle_alpha   90.00
_cell.angle_beta   90.00
_cell.angle_gamma   90.00
#
_symmetry.space_group_name_H-M   'P 1'
#
loop_
_entity.id
_entity.type
_entity.pdbx_description
1 polymer ?
#
loop_
_entity_poly.entity_id
_entity_poly.type
_entity_poly.pdbx_seq_one_letter_code
_entity_poly.pdbx_strand_id
1 'polypeptide(L)'
;MKLKKTAILLVNLGSPDSPNPFSVFKYLTEFLTDKRVIDFPFFKRQALVRGIIVPSRFQNTAKSYSSVWSSKGGPLLQHSYLLKEALQKKMPQVIIEIAMRYQKPSIAKALESLKKQNLDEIIVLPLY
;
A
#
# COMPACT_ATOMS: atom_id res chain seq x y z
N MET A 1 30.38 -18.52 10.24
CA MET A 1 29.67 -17.52 9.42
C MET A 1 28.52 -16.97 10.24
N LYS A 2 28.43 -15.64 10.43
CA LYS A 2 27.26 -15.02 11.08
C LYS A 2 26.06 -15.19 10.15
N LEU A 3 24.95 -15.74 10.64
CA LEU A 3 23.71 -15.81 9.85
C LEU A 3 23.27 -14.37 9.55
N LYS A 4 23.20 -14.01 8.25
CA LYS A 4 22.72 -12.69 7.83
C LYS A 4 21.27 -12.50 8.27
N LYS A 5 21.00 -11.42 8.98
CA LYS A 5 19.65 -11.04 9.40
C LYS A 5 18.96 -10.31 8.24
N THR A 6 18.18 -11.05 7.46
CA THR A 6 17.48 -10.53 6.28
C THR A 6 16.01 -10.22 6.60
N ALA A 7 15.50 -9.13 6.02
CA ALA A 7 14.07 -8.88 5.93
C ALA A 7 13.60 -8.87 4.48
N ILE A 8 12.38 -9.34 4.23
CA ILE A 8 11.68 -9.21 2.96
C ILE A 8 10.53 -8.23 3.15
N LEU A 9 10.55 -7.14 2.38
CA LEU A 9 9.50 -6.15 2.32
C LEU A 9 8.64 -6.41 1.07
N LEU A 10 7.46 -6.97 1.27
CA LEU A 10 6.46 -7.20 0.24
C LEU A 10 5.77 -5.87 -0.10
N VAL A 11 5.93 -5.40 -1.33
CA VAL A 11 5.38 -4.10 -1.75
C VAL A 11 4.25 -4.29 -2.74
N ASN A 12 3.10 -3.69 -2.43
CA ASN A 12 1.95 -3.64 -3.33
C ASN A 12 1.44 -2.20 -3.50
N LEU A 13 0.45 -2.00 -4.36
CA LEU A 13 -0.14 -0.70 -4.68
C LEU A 13 -0.75 -0.03 -3.44
N GLY A 14 -1.53 -0.79 -2.67
CA GLY A 14 -2.34 -0.25 -1.59
C GLY A 14 -3.82 -0.13 -1.94
N SER A 15 -4.60 0.25 -0.94
CA SER A 15 -6.05 0.38 -0.97
C SER A 15 -6.43 1.51 -0.01
N PRO A 16 -7.60 2.16 -0.16
CA PRO A 16 -8.09 3.09 0.85
C PRO A 16 -8.13 2.44 2.24
N ASP A 17 -7.94 3.25 3.30
CA ASP A 17 -7.99 2.78 4.70
C ASP A 17 -9.39 2.25 5.10
N SER A 18 -10.45 2.70 4.41
CA SER A 18 -11.83 2.26 4.63
C SER A 18 -12.69 2.50 3.38
N PRO A 19 -13.90 1.92 3.27
CA PRO A 19 -14.77 2.12 2.11
C PRO A 19 -15.53 3.46 2.18
N ASN A 20 -15.30 4.27 3.23
CA ASN A 20 -15.87 5.61 3.37
C ASN A 20 -15.42 6.47 2.16
N PRO A 21 -16.35 7.24 1.55
CA PRO A 21 -16.02 8.22 0.51
C PRO A 21 -14.81 9.10 0.81
N PHE A 22 -14.59 9.52 2.06
CA PHE A 22 -13.42 10.34 2.43
C PHE A 22 -12.09 9.58 2.32
N SER A 23 -12.03 8.33 2.78
CA SER A 23 -10.84 7.48 2.66
C SER A 23 -10.54 7.17 1.20
N VAL A 24 -11.58 6.93 0.40
CA VAL A 24 -11.47 6.71 -1.05
C VAL A 24 -11.00 7.98 -1.76
N PHE A 25 -11.53 9.15 -1.39
CA PHE A 25 -11.10 10.45 -1.90
C PHE A 25 -9.60 10.67 -1.65
N LYS A 26 -9.14 10.43 -0.43
CA LYS A 26 -7.73 10.55 -0.04
C LYS A 26 -6.84 9.60 -0.86
N TYR A 27 -7.23 8.33 -0.96
CA TYR A 27 -6.52 7.32 -1.74
C TYR A 27 -6.40 7.71 -3.22
N LEU A 28 -7.54 8.04 -3.86
CA LEU A 28 -7.56 8.41 -5.26
C LEU A 28 -6.71 9.66 -5.51
N THR A 29 -6.79 10.65 -4.63
CA THR A 29 -5.98 11.87 -4.74
C THR A 29 -4.49 11.55 -4.70
N GLU A 30 -4.04 10.72 -3.75
CA GLU A 30 -2.63 10.32 -3.65
C GLU A 30 -2.17 9.53 -4.88
N PHE A 31 -2.95 8.51 -5.28
CA PHE A 31 -2.62 7.62 -6.39
C PHE A 31 -2.50 8.37 -7.72
N LEU A 32 -3.51 9.18 -8.06
CA LEU A 32 -3.62 9.79 -9.38
C LEU A 32 -2.76 11.04 -9.55
N THR A 33 -2.37 11.67 -8.44
CA THR A 33 -1.44 12.79 -8.50
C THR A 33 0.01 12.35 -8.65
N ASP A 34 0.32 11.05 -8.53
CA ASP A 34 1.64 10.50 -8.77
C ASP A 34 2.01 10.62 -10.26
N LYS A 35 3.18 11.22 -10.52
CA LYS A 35 3.72 11.39 -11.87
C LYS A 35 3.97 10.08 -12.61
N ARG A 36 4.14 8.98 -11.86
CA ARG A 36 4.35 7.64 -12.41
C ARG A 36 3.04 6.98 -12.86
N VAL A 37 1.90 7.54 -12.48
CA VAL A 37 0.56 7.02 -12.80
C VAL A 37 -0.07 7.84 -13.92
N ILE A 38 0.00 9.18 -13.81
CA ILE A 38 -0.47 10.09 -14.86
C ILE A 38 0.71 10.93 -15.33
N ASP A 39 1.13 10.68 -16.57
CA ASP A 39 2.18 11.43 -17.23
C ASP A 39 1.64 12.75 -17.81
N PHE A 40 1.53 13.76 -16.94
CA PHE A 40 1.04 15.09 -17.28
C PHE A 40 1.82 16.15 -16.48
N PRO A 41 1.99 17.40 -16.96
CA PRO A 41 2.75 18.41 -16.23
C PRO A 41 2.22 18.63 -14.81
N PHE A 42 3.11 18.82 -13.82
CA PHE A 42 2.77 18.78 -12.40
C PHE A 42 1.54 19.61 -12.04
N PHE A 43 1.54 20.90 -12.39
CA PHE A 43 0.43 21.81 -12.06
C PHE A 43 -0.88 21.40 -12.75
N LYS A 44 -0.81 21.05 -14.05
CA LYS A 44 -1.98 20.62 -14.81
C LYS A 44 -2.54 19.30 -14.26
N ARG A 45 -1.69 18.36 -13.84
CA ARG A 45 -2.09 17.11 -13.20
C ARG A 45 -2.79 17.38 -11.87
N GLN A 46 -2.21 18.21 -11.01
CA GLN A 46 -2.82 18.53 -9.71
C GLN A 46 -4.21 19.17 -9.89
N ALA A 47 -4.33 20.14 -10.79
CA ALA A 47 -5.60 20.80 -11.07
C ALA A 47 -6.66 19.84 -11.65
N LEU A 48 -6.29 19.05 -12.66
CA LEU A 48 -7.18 18.07 -13.28
C LEU A 48 -7.64 17.00 -12.28
N VAL A 49 -6.69 16.43 -11.52
CA VAL A 49 -6.99 15.33 -10.61
C VAL A 49 -7.85 15.80 -9.44
N ARG A 50 -7.45 16.89 -8.77
CA ARG A 50 -8.14 17.39 -7.57
C ARG A 50 -9.42 18.14 -7.90
N GLY A 51 -9.51 18.79 -9.06
CA GLY A 51 -10.67 19.59 -9.45
C GLY A 51 -11.75 18.81 -10.18
N ILE A 52 -11.38 17.84 -11.03
CA ILE A 52 -12.34 17.17 -11.93
C ILE A 52 -12.41 15.68 -11.62
N ILE A 53 -11.27 14.97 -11.71
CA ILE A 53 -11.26 13.50 -11.71
C ILE A 53 -11.74 12.95 -10.37
N VAL A 54 -11.11 13.35 -9.25
CA VAL A 54 -11.45 12.79 -7.94
C VAL A 54 -12.86 13.19 -7.51
N PRO A 55 -13.28 14.47 -7.54
CA PRO A 55 -14.63 14.89 -7.15
C PRO A 55 -15.74 14.19 -7.96
N SER A 56 -15.50 13.95 -9.25
CA SER A 56 -16.47 13.26 -10.13
C SER A 56 -16.69 11.79 -9.76
N ARG A 57 -15.65 11.07 -9.30
CA ARG A 57 -15.70 9.61 -9.21
C ARG A 57 -15.64 9.01 -7.81
N PHE A 58 -15.19 9.75 -6.79
CA PHE A 58 -14.90 9.16 -5.48
C PHE A 58 -16.12 8.46 -4.85
N GLN A 59 -17.34 8.99 -5.05
CA GLN A 59 -18.57 8.38 -4.52
C GLN A 59 -18.86 7.02 -5.17
N ASN A 60 -18.78 6.94 -6.50
CA ASN A 60 -19.01 5.69 -7.22
C ASN A 60 -17.94 4.66 -6.88
N THR A 61 -16.67 5.08 -6.81
CA THR A 61 -15.57 4.21 -6.37
C THR A 61 -15.77 3.74 -4.93
N ALA A 62 -16.28 4.59 -4.03
CA ALA A 62 -16.57 4.20 -2.66
C ALA A 62 -17.64 3.10 -2.59
N LYS A 63 -18.71 3.20 -3.39
CA LYS A 63 -19.73 2.14 -3.49
C LYS A 63 -19.12 0.80 -3.95
N SER A 64 -18.23 0.84 -4.95
CA SER A 64 -17.51 -0.37 -5.39
C SER A 64 -16.65 -0.96 -4.28
N TYR A 65 -15.87 -0.14 -3.56
CA TYR A 65 -15.11 -0.62 -2.39
C TYR A 65 -16.01 -1.19 -1.30
N SER A 66 -17.14 -0.55 -0.99
CA SER A 66 -18.11 -1.04 -0.01
C SER A 66 -18.64 -2.42 -0.37
N SER A 67 -18.88 -2.70 -1.66
CA SER A 67 -19.46 -3.98 -2.11
C SER A 67 -18.54 -5.18 -1.87
N VAL A 68 -17.23 -4.95 -1.79
CA VAL A 68 -16.21 -5.99 -1.54
C VAL A 68 -15.60 -5.88 -0.15
N TRP A 69 -16.10 -4.97 0.71
CA TRP A 69 -15.55 -4.74 2.03
C TRP A 69 -16.06 -5.78 3.02
N SER A 70 -15.15 -6.37 3.80
CA SER A 70 -15.50 -7.32 4.85
C SER A 70 -15.30 -6.72 6.25
N SER A 71 -15.74 -7.43 7.28
CA SER A 71 -15.42 -7.10 8.68
C SER A 71 -13.91 -7.09 8.97
N LYS A 72 -13.11 -7.78 8.14
CA LYS A 72 -11.64 -7.84 8.24
C LYS A 72 -10.94 -6.76 7.41
N GLY A 73 -11.69 -5.90 6.72
CA GLY A 73 -11.18 -4.85 5.85
C GLY A 73 -11.27 -5.18 4.36
N GLY A 74 -10.55 -4.40 3.56
CA GLY A 74 -10.45 -4.60 2.12
C GLY A 74 -9.65 -5.85 1.75
N PRO A 75 -10.04 -6.57 0.68
CA PRO A 75 -9.49 -7.87 0.33
C PRO A 75 -7.97 -7.85 0.10
N LEU A 76 -7.44 -6.79 -0.52
CA LEU A 76 -6.00 -6.66 -0.79
C LEU A 76 -5.17 -6.73 0.50
N LEU A 77 -5.53 -5.93 1.51
CA LEU A 77 -4.80 -5.90 2.79
C LEU A 77 -4.96 -7.24 3.52
N GLN A 78 -6.17 -7.80 3.52
CA GLN A 78 -6.44 -9.10 4.13
C GLN A 78 -5.54 -10.19 3.54
N HIS A 79 -5.49 -10.31 2.21
CA HIS A 79 -4.63 -11.29 1.54
C HIS A 79 -3.14 -11.00 1.75
N SER A 80 -2.75 -9.73 1.83
CA SER A 80 -1.36 -9.35 2.13
C SER A 80 -0.92 -9.81 3.53
N TYR A 81 -1.77 -9.67 4.54
CA TYR A 81 -1.47 -10.18 5.89
C TYR A 81 -1.42 -11.71 5.93
N LEU A 82 -2.35 -12.39 5.26
CA LEU A 82 -2.32 -13.85 5.15
C LEU A 82 -1.04 -14.35 4.46
N LEU A 83 -0.61 -13.67 3.40
CA LEU A 83 0.65 -13.98 2.71
C LEU A 83 1.86 -13.75 3.63
N LYS A 84 1.89 -12.62 4.36
CA LYS A 84 2.93 -12.34 5.37
C LYS A 84 3.00 -13.47 6.40
N GLU A 85 1.88 -13.86 6.98
CA GLU A 85 1.83 -14.94 7.97
C GLU A 85 2.30 -16.28 7.41
N ALA A 86 1.85 -16.63 6.20
CA ALA A 86 2.24 -17.87 5.55
C ALA A 86 3.75 -17.93 5.25
N LEU A 87 4.32 -16.83 4.75
CA LEU A 87 5.76 -16.73 4.49
C LEU A 87 6.57 -16.72 5.79
N GLN A 88 6.11 -16.01 6.81
CA GLN A 88 6.78 -15.96 8.11
C GLN A 88 6.86 -17.36 8.75
N LYS A 89 5.81 -18.18 8.60
CA LYS A 89 5.82 -19.59 9.06
C LYS A 89 6.81 -20.46 8.27
N LYS A 90 6.94 -20.24 6.96
CA LYS A 90 7.87 -21.00 6.10
C LYS A 90 9.32 -20.56 6.26
N MET A 91 9.56 -19.32 6.66
CA MET A 91 10.89 -18.71 6.78
C MET A 91 11.05 -18.03 8.16
N PRO A 92 11.05 -18.80 9.26
CA PRO A 92 11.06 -18.25 10.63
C PRO A 92 12.27 -17.38 10.95
N GLN A 93 13.39 -17.57 10.23
CA GLN A 93 14.62 -16.81 10.38
C GLN A 93 14.64 -15.49 9.58
N VAL A 94 13.65 -15.23 8.72
CA VAL A 94 13.54 -14.03 7.91
C VAL A 94 12.39 -13.17 8.43
N ILE A 95 12.58 -11.86 8.51
CA ILE A 95 11.52 -10.93 8.90
C ILE A 95 10.69 -10.59 7.67
N ILE A 96 9.41 -10.95 7.68
CA ILE A 96 8.50 -10.62 6.58
C ILE A 96 7.66 -9.39 6.97
N GLU A 97 7.72 -8.34 6.16
CA GLU A 97 6.88 -7.16 6.32
C GLU A 97 6.13 -6.83 5.03
N ILE A 98 5.01 -6.13 5.18
CA ILE A 98 4.22 -5.62 4.05
C ILE A 98 4.27 -4.10 4.02
N ALA A 99 4.26 -3.54 2.82
CA ALA A 99 4.09 -2.13 2.61
C ALA A 99 3.26 -1.85 1.35
N MET A 100 2.56 -0.74 1.41
CA MET A 100 1.73 -0.20 0.36
C MET A 100 2.37 1.06 -0.19
N ARG A 101 2.33 1.20 -1.52
CA ARG A 101 2.78 2.41 -2.20
C ARG A 101 1.89 3.60 -1.81
N TYR A 102 0.58 3.39 -1.76
CA TYR A 102 -0.41 4.38 -1.37
C TYR A 102 -1.12 3.92 -0.08
N GLN A 103 -1.42 4.87 0.80
CA GLN A 103 -2.06 4.61 2.11
C GLN A 103 -1.22 3.69 3.03
N LYS A 104 -1.90 2.92 3.89
CA LYS A 104 -1.27 2.16 4.99
C LYS A 104 -1.29 0.64 4.73
N PRO A 105 -0.30 -0.10 5.29
CA PRO A 105 0.94 0.40 5.91
C PRO A 105 1.88 1.01 4.86
N SER A 106 2.46 2.20 5.10
CA SER A 106 3.31 2.86 4.10
C SER A 106 4.72 2.27 4.08
N ILE A 107 5.40 2.36 2.93
CA ILE A 107 6.81 1.94 2.78
C ILE A 107 7.70 2.63 3.81
N ALA A 108 7.53 3.94 4.03
CA ALA A 108 8.32 4.69 5.00
C ALA A 108 8.19 4.11 6.42
N LYS A 109 6.95 3.86 6.88
CA LYS A 109 6.69 3.31 8.21
C LYS A 109 7.23 1.88 8.35
N ALA A 110 7.10 1.06 7.30
CA ALA A 110 7.64 -0.30 7.30
C ALA A 110 9.18 -0.27 7.40
N LEU A 111 9.84 0.58 6.62
CA LEU A 111 11.30 0.74 6.69
C LEU A 111 11.78 1.28 8.03
N GLU A 112 11.07 2.24 8.64
CA GLU A 112 11.39 2.71 9.99
C GLU A 112 11.28 1.59 11.03
N SER A 113 10.28 0.72 10.92
CA SER A 113 10.15 -0.46 11.79
C SER A 113 11.31 -1.43 11.58
N LEU A 114 11.66 -1.73 10.33
CA LEU A 114 12.75 -2.65 9.98
C LEU A 114 14.13 -2.12 10.41
N LYS A 115 14.37 -0.81 10.30
CA LYS A 115 15.62 -0.18 10.75
C LYS A 115 15.92 -0.42 12.23
N LYS A 116 14.89 -0.50 13.08
CA LYS A 116 15.04 -0.76 14.52
C LYS A 116 15.49 -2.19 14.83
N GLN A 117 15.52 -3.08 13.83
CA GLN A 117 15.80 -4.50 14.02
C GLN A 117 17.25 -4.90 13.72
N ASN A 118 18.16 -3.95 13.42
CA ASN A 118 19.58 -4.21 13.12
C ASN A 118 19.77 -5.30 12.05
N LEU A 119 19.12 -5.11 10.90
CA LEU A 119 19.18 -6.01 9.75
C LEU A 119 20.49 -5.85 8.98
N ASP A 120 21.00 -6.95 8.43
CA ASP A 120 22.13 -6.92 7.50
C ASP A 120 21.65 -6.63 6.06
N GLU A 121 20.40 -6.97 5.73
CA GLU A 121 19.86 -6.88 4.38
C GLU A 121 18.34 -6.68 4.37
N ILE A 122 17.85 -5.86 3.44
CA ILE A 122 16.42 -5.72 3.14
C ILE A 122 16.21 -6.02 1.65
N ILE A 123 15.40 -7.04 1.36
CA ILE A 123 14.96 -7.39 0.01
C ILE A 123 13.60 -6.77 -0.21
N VAL A 124 13.48 -5.90 -1.21
CA VAL A 124 12.18 -5.35 -1.64
C VAL A 124 11.61 -6.26 -2.71
N LEU A 125 10.45 -6.85 -2.45
CA LEU A 125 9.76 -7.75 -3.38
C LEU A 125 8.44 -7.12 -3.84
N PRO A 126 8.37 -6.60 -5.08
CA PRO A 126 7.11 -6.18 -5.68
C PRO A 126 6.16 -7.37 -5.87
N LEU A 127 4.86 -7.17 -5.62
CA LEU A 127 3.80 -8.19 -5.81
C LEU A 127 3.04 -8.02 -7.13
N TYR A 128 3.68 -7.44 -8.15
CA TYR A 128 3.15 -7.24 -9.50
C TYR A 128 4.18 -7.64 -10.55
#